data_AF-A0A7U9SE89-F1
#
_entry.id   AF-A0A7U9SE89-F1
#
_cell.length_a   1.000
_cell.length_b   1.000
_cell.length_c   1.000
_cell.angle_alpha   90.00
_cell.angle_beta   90.00
_cell.angle_gamma   90.00
#
_symmetry.space_group_name_H-M   'P 1'
#
loop_
_entity.id
_entity.type
_entity.pdbx_description
1 polymer ?
#
loop_
_entity_poly.entity_id
_entity_poly.type
_entity_poly.pdbx_seq_one_letter_code
_entity_poly.pdbx_strand_id
1 'polypeptide(L)'
;MFGQLFVKECRQTARSLIYWLIVLVLIFNFATQLGSMDILKEPQKGQEDYGNKRSDDKNVIMGATLGLLVEEYVRENYTTYPIGFYKSVTLNEKEDKRIGEIVEETTGLSGKAAAEKKVEEWYSAFQDDVQGGRPIMAQNLVVEAAEGLTYDKFEKLMGEVDDILGGGSNYDRSQLKNNAAVPKTYEDAVKEYRELLEQDRLTGGYARLFSDYMVIFLGILPVFLSVARGLRDKRAGMRDLIYTRKSSSVIIIMSRYIAMLVMLVLPVLILSAVPLSKCLAYASSAGVTADMFAFVKYIFGWLLPTIMTAAAVGMFLTELTDTALAVLVQGAWWFVTVFQGINTLKGGMYGWSLIPRHNTELNYAGYRDSFTQLVCNRVLYAAIAVLLVVFTVFIYSQKRKGRYQLTWKSIGRLKKQP
;
A
#
# COMPACT_ATOMS: atom_id res chain seq x y z
N MET A 1 19.11 -26.85 22.48
CA MET A 1 18.69 -25.62 23.23
C MET A 1 17.78 -24.71 22.39
N PHE A 2 18.19 -24.29 21.19
CA PHE A 2 17.38 -23.41 20.33
C PHE A 2 15.98 -23.96 20.03
N GLY A 3 15.86 -25.20 19.53
CA GLY A 3 14.55 -25.79 19.19
C GLY A 3 13.55 -25.84 20.36
N GLN A 4 14.02 -26.20 21.56
CA GLN A 4 13.18 -26.21 22.77
C GLN A 4 12.70 -24.79 23.15
N LEU A 5 13.57 -23.79 23.02
CA LEU A 5 13.21 -22.38 23.25
C LEU A 5 12.23 -21.89 22.19
N PHE A 6 12.48 -22.20 20.92
CA PHE A 6 11.57 -21.87 19.82
C PHE A 6 10.15 -22.42 20.06
N VAL A 7 10.02 -23.72 20.37
CA VAL A 7 8.71 -24.33 20.68
C VAL A 7 8.07 -23.67 21.90
N LYS A 8 8.85 -23.33 22.91
CA LYS A 8 8.36 -22.60 24.10
C LYS A 8 7.84 -21.21 23.74
N GLU A 9 8.56 -20.46 22.90
CA GLU A 9 8.14 -19.13 22.45
C GLU A 9 6.90 -19.19 21.55
N CYS A 10 6.78 -20.20 20.66
CA CYS A 10 5.55 -20.44 19.91
C CYS A 10 4.36 -20.73 20.84
N ARG A 11 4.54 -21.61 21.83
CA ARG A 11 3.49 -21.93 22.82
C ARG A 11 3.08 -20.72 23.65
N GLN A 12 4.04 -19.86 24.02
CA GLN A 12 3.74 -18.61 24.72
C GLN A 12 2.98 -17.63 23.83
N THR A 13 3.36 -17.53 22.56
CA THR A 13 2.68 -16.69 21.56
C THR A 13 1.24 -17.17 21.35
N ALA A 14 1.01 -18.48 21.21
CA ALA A 14 -0.32 -19.06 21.10
C ALA A 14 -1.23 -18.84 22.33
N ARG A 15 -0.64 -18.51 23.49
CA ARG A 15 -1.39 -18.14 24.71
C ARG A 15 -1.52 -16.62 24.89
N SER A 16 -1.02 -15.83 23.94
CA SER A 16 -1.07 -14.38 24.00
C SER A 16 -2.40 -13.87 23.47
N LEU A 17 -3.11 -13.06 24.26
CA LEU A 17 -4.33 -12.38 23.81
C LEU A 17 -4.06 -11.46 22.61
N ILE A 18 -2.89 -10.81 22.56
CA ILE A 18 -2.51 -9.92 21.46
C ILE A 18 -2.28 -10.70 20.17
N TYR A 19 -1.77 -11.93 20.25
CA TYR A 19 -1.63 -12.79 19.08
C TYR A 19 -3.01 -13.14 18.49
N TRP A 20 -3.97 -13.53 19.33
CA TRP A 20 -5.32 -13.84 18.85
C TRP A 20 -6.08 -12.61 18.37
N LEU A 21 -5.86 -11.44 18.96
CA LEU A 21 -6.38 -10.18 18.42
C LEU A 21 -5.84 -9.90 17.01
N ILE A 22 -4.53 -10.11 16.80
CA ILE A 22 -3.92 -9.99 15.47
C ILE A 22 -4.56 -10.98 14.49
N VAL A 23 -4.73 -12.25 14.88
CA VAL A 23 -5.39 -13.25 14.03
C VAL A 23 -6.82 -12.82 13.67
N LEU A 24 -7.59 -12.31 14.63
CA LEU A 24 -8.95 -11.80 14.39
C LEU A 24 -8.95 -10.61 13.43
N VAL A 25 -8.03 -9.66 13.57
CA VAL A 25 -7.90 -8.53 12.64
C VAL A 25 -7.56 -9.02 11.23
N LEU A 26 -6.68 -10.01 11.09
CA LEU A 26 -6.34 -10.60 9.79
C LEU A 26 -7.54 -11.33 9.17
N ILE A 27 -8.31 -12.07 9.96
CA ILE A 27 -9.55 -12.72 9.51
C ILE A 27 -10.57 -11.67 9.06
N PHE A 28 -10.78 -10.62 9.86
CA PHE A 28 -11.71 -9.54 9.52
C PHE A 28 -11.29 -8.80 8.25
N ASN A 29 -10.01 -8.45 8.12
CA ASN A 29 -9.48 -7.85 6.89
C ASN A 29 -9.71 -8.76 5.68
N PHE A 30 -9.38 -10.04 5.80
CA PHE A 30 -9.60 -10.99 4.73
C PHE A 30 -11.08 -11.11 4.37
N ALA A 31 -11.96 -11.28 5.36
CA ALA A 31 -13.40 -11.46 5.14
C ALA A 31 -14.04 -10.23 4.48
N THR A 32 -13.66 -9.02 4.90
CA THR A 32 -14.23 -7.77 4.38
C THR A 32 -13.69 -7.37 3.02
N GLN A 33 -12.43 -7.68 2.71
CA GLN A 33 -11.80 -7.26 1.45
C GLN A 33 -11.81 -8.35 0.37
N LEU A 34 -11.64 -9.61 0.77
CA LEU A 34 -11.44 -10.75 -0.15
C LEU A 34 -12.39 -11.92 0.09
N GLY A 35 -13.25 -11.87 1.11
CA GLY A 35 -14.14 -12.97 1.47
C GLY A 35 -15.10 -13.33 0.34
N SER A 36 -15.63 -12.32 -0.36
CA SER A 36 -16.52 -12.45 -1.52
C SER A 36 -15.81 -12.37 -2.86
N MET A 37 -14.47 -12.50 -2.90
CA MET A 37 -13.72 -12.43 -4.16
C MET A 37 -14.12 -13.57 -5.10
N ASP A 38 -14.49 -13.23 -6.33
CA ASP A 38 -14.80 -14.18 -7.39
C ASP A 38 -13.68 -14.27 -8.41
N ILE A 39 -13.63 -15.39 -9.13
CA ILE A 39 -12.67 -15.55 -10.23
C ILE A 39 -13.23 -14.85 -11.46
N LEU A 40 -12.42 -13.91 -11.99
CA LEU A 40 -12.65 -13.20 -13.22
C LEU A 40 -13.03 -14.17 -14.34
N LYS A 41 -14.16 -13.89 -14.99
CA LYS A 41 -14.68 -14.68 -16.11
C LYS A 41 -14.10 -14.17 -17.42
N GLU A 42 -14.14 -15.02 -18.43
CA GLU A 42 -13.76 -14.63 -19.79
C GLU A 42 -14.60 -13.42 -20.27
N PRO A 43 -13.95 -12.36 -20.77
CA PRO A 43 -14.65 -11.22 -21.38
C PRO A 43 -15.50 -11.68 -22.55
N GLN A 44 -16.74 -11.19 -22.67
CA GLN A 44 -17.64 -11.53 -23.77
C GLN A 44 -17.73 -10.36 -24.75
N LYS A 45 -17.67 -10.67 -26.05
CA LYS A 45 -17.78 -9.65 -27.10
C LYS A 45 -19.14 -8.95 -27.02
N GLY A 46 -19.12 -7.62 -27.03
CA GLY A 46 -20.32 -6.80 -26.91
C GLY A 46 -20.79 -6.56 -25.47
N GLN A 47 -19.98 -6.93 -24.45
CA GLN A 47 -20.18 -6.40 -23.10
C GLN A 47 -20.14 -4.87 -23.11
N GLU A 48 -21.00 -4.29 -22.28
CA GLU A 48 -21.14 -2.83 -22.15
C GLU A 48 -19.89 -2.18 -21.55
N ASP A 49 -19.17 -2.91 -20.68
CA ASP A 49 -17.98 -2.41 -20.02
C ASP A 49 -16.90 -3.49 -19.81
N TYR A 50 -15.65 -3.08 -19.99
CA TYR A 50 -14.45 -3.87 -19.70
C TYR A 50 -13.53 -3.19 -18.67
N GLY A 51 -13.98 -2.09 -18.07
CA GLY A 51 -13.22 -1.22 -17.18
C GLY A 51 -12.29 -0.26 -17.93
N ASN A 52 -11.46 0.45 -17.17
CA ASN A 52 -10.57 1.49 -17.69
C ASN A 52 -9.10 1.09 -17.61
N LYS A 53 -8.32 1.48 -18.62
CA LYS A 53 -6.85 1.45 -18.61
C LYS A 53 -6.27 2.86 -18.54
N ARG A 54 -5.02 2.99 -18.11
CA ARG A 54 -4.32 4.28 -18.17
C ARG A 54 -3.80 4.51 -19.58
N SER A 55 -3.81 5.76 -20.02
CA SER A 55 -3.18 6.16 -21.29
C SER A 55 -1.83 6.82 -21.04
N ASP A 56 -0.82 6.41 -21.82
CA ASP A 56 0.47 7.12 -21.91
C ASP A 56 0.47 8.20 -23.01
N ASP A 57 -0.63 8.36 -23.73
CA ASP A 57 -0.79 9.41 -24.73
C ASP A 57 -0.86 10.77 -24.03
N LYS A 58 0.11 11.64 -24.35
CA LYS A 58 0.23 13.00 -23.82
C LYS A 58 -1.02 13.84 -24.07
N ASN A 59 -1.68 13.68 -25.21
CA ASN A 59 -2.88 14.45 -25.54
C ASN A 59 -4.06 14.03 -24.66
N VAL A 60 -4.19 12.72 -24.39
CA VAL A 60 -5.21 12.19 -23.48
C VAL A 60 -4.94 12.66 -22.04
N ILE A 61 -3.68 12.67 -21.61
CA ILE A 61 -3.29 13.19 -20.29
C ILE A 61 -3.62 14.67 -20.14
N MET A 62 -3.27 15.49 -21.12
CA MET A 62 -3.63 16.91 -21.12
C MET A 62 -5.14 17.06 -21.05
N GLY A 63 -5.89 16.40 -21.95
CA GLY A 63 -7.32 16.60 -22.04
C GLY A 63 -8.10 16.20 -20.78
N ALA A 64 -7.74 15.06 -20.18
CA ALA A 64 -8.36 14.60 -18.94
C ALA A 64 -8.00 15.47 -17.73
N THR A 65 -6.74 15.94 -17.65
CA THR A 65 -6.30 16.81 -16.55
C THR A 65 -6.94 18.20 -16.65
N LEU A 66 -7.02 18.76 -17.85
CA LEU A 66 -7.63 20.06 -18.09
C LEU A 66 -9.13 20.04 -17.83
N GLY A 67 -9.82 18.95 -18.18
CA GLY A 67 -11.23 18.79 -17.81
C GLY A 67 -11.45 18.74 -16.30
N LEU A 68 -10.57 18.06 -15.56
CA LEU A 68 -10.56 18.06 -14.09
C LEU A 68 -10.39 19.49 -13.54
N LEU A 69 -9.42 20.24 -14.07
CA LEU A 69 -9.14 21.63 -13.66
C LEU A 69 -10.31 22.56 -13.94
N VAL A 70 -10.93 22.45 -15.12
CA VAL A 70 -12.07 23.26 -15.53
C VAL A 70 -13.28 22.99 -14.62
N GLU A 71 -13.54 21.73 -14.29
CA GLU A 71 -14.63 21.37 -13.37
C GLU A 71 -14.39 21.97 -11.96
N GLU A 72 -13.19 21.81 -11.40
CA GLU A 72 -12.85 22.33 -10.07
C GLU A 72 -12.84 23.87 -10.03
N TYR A 73 -12.40 24.52 -11.13
CA TYR A 73 -12.42 25.97 -11.28
C TYR A 73 -13.85 26.54 -11.28
N VAL A 74 -14.77 25.89 -12.02
CA VAL A 74 -16.19 26.28 -12.01
C VAL A 74 -16.81 26.07 -10.63
N ARG A 75 -16.45 24.98 -9.94
CA ARG A 75 -16.97 24.66 -8.60
C ARG A 75 -16.37 25.50 -7.46
N GLU A 76 -15.32 26.28 -7.73
CA GLU A 76 -14.58 27.07 -6.73
C GLU A 76 -14.04 26.22 -5.57
N ASN A 77 -13.82 24.93 -5.82
CA ASN A 77 -13.45 23.97 -4.80
C ASN A 77 -12.55 22.90 -5.39
N TYR A 78 -11.31 22.87 -4.90
CA TYR A 78 -10.27 21.98 -5.39
C TYR A 78 -9.96 20.91 -4.35
N THR A 79 -9.72 19.69 -4.82
CA THR A 79 -9.41 18.56 -3.94
C THR A 79 -7.91 18.25 -3.94
N THR A 80 -7.31 18.21 -2.75
CA THR A 80 -5.91 17.81 -2.54
C THR A 80 -5.78 16.73 -1.46
N TYR A 81 -4.64 16.04 -1.47
CA TYR A 81 -4.27 15.01 -0.49
C TYR A 81 -2.81 15.16 0.02
N PRO A 82 -2.42 16.31 0.63
CA PRO A 82 -1.01 16.61 0.94
C PRO A 82 -0.29 15.54 1.79
N ILE A 83 -1.04 14.89 2.70
CA ILE A 83 -0.57 13.81 3.56
C ILE A 83 -1.48 12.58 3.49
N GLY A 84 -2.24 12.44 2.39
CA GLY A 84 -3.19 11.35 2.18
C GLY A 84 -4.57 11.54 2.80
N PHE A 85 -4.80 12.64 3.52
CA PHE A 85 -6.14 13.04 3.94
C PHE A 85 -6.76 14.00 2.93
N TYR A 86 -8.06 13.82 2.67
CA TYR A 86 -8.85 14.74 1.88
C TYR A 86 -8.76 16.16 2.45
N LYS A 87 -8.39 17.12 1.61
CA LYS A 87 -8.41 18.54 1.89
C LYS A 87 -9.09 19.27 0.74
N SER A 88 -10.19 19.93 1.04
CA SER A 88 -10.83 20.89 0.15
C SER A 88 -10.11 22.24 0.26
N VAL A 89 -9.82 22.85 -0.88
CA VAL A 89 -9.16 24.15 -1.00
C VAL A 89 -10.10 25.12 -1.69
N THR A 90 -10.34 26.26 -1.05
CA THR A 90 -11.02 27.42 -1.65
C THR A 90 -9.99 28.53 -1.77
N LEU A 91 -9.90 29.11 -2.95
CA LEU A 91 -8.87 30.08 -3.31
C LEU A 91 -9.28 31.51 -2.95
N ASN A 92 -8.29 32.36 -2.72
CA ASN A 92 -8.54 33.80 -2.68
C ASN A 92 -8.65 34.37 -4.10
N GLU A 93 -9.13 35.62 -4.23
CA GLU A 93 -9.37 36.27 -5.54
C GLU A 93 -8.13 36.27 -6.45
N LYS A 94 -6.93 36.42 -5.89
CA LYS A 94 -5.69 36.46 -6.68
C LYS A 94 -5.33 35.07 -7.22
N GLU A 95 -5.44 34.06 -6.38
CA GLU A 95 -5.20 32.66 -6.75
C GLU A 95 -6.24 32.17 -7.75
N ASP A 96 -7.52 32.46 -7.52
CA ASP A 96 -8.61 32.09 -8.44
C ASP A 96 -8.42 32.75 -9.82
N LYS A 97 -8.07 34.05 -9.83
CA LYS A 97 -7.72 34.73 -11.08
C LYS A 97 -6.56 34.04 -11.80
N ARG A 98 -5.52 33.62 -11.06
CA ARG A 98 -4.36 32.95 -11.66
C ARG A 98 -4.74 31.59 -12.23
N ILE A 99 -5.59 30.81 -11.55
CA ILE A 99 -6.12 29.57 -12.12
C ILE A 99 -6.95 29.85 -13.38
N GLY A 100 -7.77 30.90 -13.39
CA GLY A 100 -8.51 31.33 -14.57
C GLY A 100 -7.60 31.65 -15.76
N GLU A 101 -6.50 32.37 -15.54
CA GLU A 101 -5.48 32.65 -16.57
C GLU A 101 -4.84 31.36 -17.10
N ILE A 102 -4.54 30.39 -16.22
CA ILE A 102 -3.99 29.08 -16.62
C ILE A 102 -5.02 28.30 -17.44
N VAL A 103 -6.29 28.27 -17.04
CA VAL A 103 -7.37 27.63 -17.79
C VAL A 103 -7.48 28.25 -19.18
N GLU A 104 -7.50 29.57 -19.29
CA GLU A 104 -7.55 30.26 -20.58
C GLU A 104 -6.32 29.94 -21.44
N GLU A 105 -5.11 29.99 -20.88
CA GLU A 105 -3.86 29.69 -21.59
C GLU A 105 -3.79 28.23 -22.08
N THR A 106 -4.37 27.30 -21.33
CA THR A 106 -4.26 25.86 -21.63
C THR A 106 -5.42 25.30 -22.43
N THR A 107 -6.59 25.94 -22.42
CA THR A 107 -7.81 25.43 -23.08
C THR A 107 -8.41 26.40 -24.09
N GLY A 108 -8.03 27.67 -24.06
CA GLY A 108 -8.69 28.74 -24.84
C GLY A 108 -10.06 29.17 -24.28
N LEU A 109 -10.49 28.65 -23.12
CA LEU A 109 -11.73 29.06 -22.47
C LEU A 109 -11.53 30.40 -21.74
N SER A 110 -11.91 31.50 -22.39
CA SER A 110 -11.80 32.85 -21.82
C SER A 110 -12.84 33.09 -20.73
N GLY A 111 -12.41 33.03 -19.47
CA GLY A 111 -13.20 33.38 -18.31
C GLY A 111 -14.20 32.31 -17.86
N LYS A 112 -14.83 32.56 -16.71
CA LYS A 112 -15.63 31.57 -15.99
C LYS A 112 -16.89 31.13 -16.75
N ALA A 113 -17.56 32.06 -17.44
CA ALA A 113 -18.76 31.75 -18.22
C ALA A 113 -18.49 30.74 -19.35
N ALA A 114 -17.31 30.78 -19.99
CA ALA A 114 -16.95 29.82 -21.03
C ALA A 114 -16.70 28.42 -20.44
N ALA A 115 -16.03 28.37 -19.27
CA ALA A 115 -15.82 27.14 -18.52
C ALA A 115 -17.14 26.53 -18.00
N GLU A 116 -18.02 27.35 -17.44
CA GLU A 116 -19.37 26.96 -16.97
C GLU A 116 -20.18 26.34 -18.10
N LYS A 117 -20.23 27.00 -19.26
CA LYS A 117 -20.92 26.47 -20.43
C LYS A 117 -20.38 25.10 -20.83
N LYS A 118 -19.06 24.91 -20.80
CA LYS A 118 -18.43 23.63 -21.15
C LYS A 118 -18.79 22.52 -20.15
N VAL A 119 -18.81 22.85 -18.86
CA VAL A 119 -19.21 21.93 -17.79
C VAL A 119 -20.71 21.59 -17.89
N GLU A 120 -21.56 22.57 -18.18
CA GLU A 120 -23.00 22.38 -18.37
C GLU A 120 -23.31 21.49 -19.58
N GLU A 121 -22.66 21.73 -20.73
CA GLU A 121 -22.77 20.87 -21.93
C GLU A 121 -22.45 19.41 -21.62
N TRP A 122 -21.40 19.17 -20.83
CA TRP A 122 -21.03 17.82 -20.38
C TRP A 122 -22.07 17.22 -19.43
N TYR A 123 -22.57 17.99 -18.44
CA TYR A 123 -23.64 17.52 -17.55
C TYR A 123 -24.95 17.20 -18.29
N SER A 124 -25.34 18.00 -19.28
CA SER A 124 -26.55 17.76 -20.08
C SER A 124 -26.40 16.50 -20.94
N ALA A 125 -25.27 16.34 -21.63
CA ALA A 125 -24.99 15.12 -22.39
C ALA A 125 -25.01 13.88 -21.48
N PHE A 126 -24.51 14.03 -20.24
CA PHE A 126 -24.56 12.97 -19.24
C PHE A 126 -26.00 12.62 -18.79
N GLN A 127 -26.86 13.62 -18.58
CA GLN A 127 -28.27 13.38 -18.20
C GLN A 127 -29.08 12.70 -19.32
N ASP A 128 -28.80 13.03 -20.58
CA ASP A 128 -29.49 12.42 -21.73
C ASP A 128 -29.12 10.93 -21.87
N ASP A 129 -27.85 10.56 -21.66
CA ASP A 129 -27.40 9.16 -21.65
C ASP A 129 -28.05 8.35 -20.51
N VAL A 130 -28.24 8.98 -19.33
CA VAL A 130 -28.93 8.38 -18.17
C VAL A 130 -30.41 8.12 -18.46
N GLN A 131 -31.11 9.08 -19.08
CA GLN A 131 -32.52 8.92 -19.45
C GLN A 131 -32.72 7.91 -20.60
N GLY A 132 -31.72 7.75 -21.47
CA GLY A 132 -31.70 6.79 -22.57
C GLY A 132 -31.47 5.33 -22.18
N GLY A 133 -31.34 5.02 -20.88
CA GLY A 133 -31.17 3.65 -20.38
C GLY A 133 -29.78 3.04 -20.65
N ARG A 134 -28.78 3.84 -21.01
CA ARG A 134 -27.40 3.37 -21.11
C ARG A 134 -26.79 3.25 -19.71
N PRO A 135 -26.07 2.16 -19.40
CA PRO A 135 -25.38 2.04 -18.12
C PRO A 135 -24.36 3.17 -17.98
N ILE A 136 -24.45 3.85 -16.84
CA ILE A 136 -23.72 5.07 -16.54
C ILE A 136 -22.26 4.74 -16.29
N MET A 137 -21.38 5.22 -17.16
CA MET A 137 -20.00 5.50 -16.78
C MET A 137 -19.84 7.01 -16.79
N ALA A 138 -19.62 7.61 -15.62
CA ALA A 138 -19.17 9.00 -15.51
C ALA A 138 -17.81 9.11 -16.20
N GLN A 139 -17.82 9.39 -17.51
CA GLN A 139 -16.62 9.83 -18.19
C GLN A 139 -16.30 11.20 -17.64
N ASN A 140 -15.11 11.34 -17.05
CA ASN A 140 -14.62 12.64 -16.61
C ASN A 140 -14.75 13.64 -17.77
N LEU A 141 -15.01 14.90 -17.44
CA LEU A 141 -14.92 15.97 -18.41
C LEU A 141 -13.55 15.91 -19.10
N VAL A 142 -13.54 16.01 -20.43
CA VAL A 142 -12.33 16.13 -21.24
C VAL A 142 -12.38 17.46 -21.96
N VAL A 143 -11.32 18.25 -21.83
CA VAL A 143 -11.20 19.56 -22.49
C VAL A 143 -9.97 19.54 -23.37
N GLU A 144 -10.14 19.82 -24.66
CA GLU A 144 -9.01 19.84 -25.60
C GLU A 144 -8.00 20.92 -25.21
N ALA A 145 -6.71 20.59 -25.35
CA ALA A 145 -5.64 21.53 -25.12
C ALA A 145 -5.62 22.61 -26.22
N ALA A 146 -5.29 23.85 -25.84
CA ALA A 146 -5.14 24.96 -26.75
C ALA A 146 -4.11 24.66 -27.86
N GLU A 147 -4.36 25.19 -29.06
CA GLU A 147 -3.49 24.98 -30.21
C GLU A 147 -2.06 25.45 -29.91
N GLY A 148 -1.08 24.58 -30.15
CA GLY A 148 0.33 24.87 -29.88
C GLY A 148 0.78 24.69 -28.42
N LEU A 149 -0.09 24.24 -27.49
CA LEU A 149 0.32 23.89 -26.13
C LEU A 149 1.26 22.68 -26.16
N THR A 150 2.51 22.88 -25.76
CA THR A 150 3.47 21.78 -25.61
C THR A 150 3.26 21.08 -24.27
N TYR A 151 3.53 19.77 -24.24
CA TYR A 151 3.41 18.98 -23.00
C TYR A 151 4.30 19.52 -21.87
N ASP A 152 5.52 19.98 -22.19
CA ASP A 152 6.43 20.55 -21.19
C ASP A 152 5.90 21.85 -20.59
N LYS A 153 5.19 22.66 -21.38
CA LYS A 153 4.53 23.88 -20.90
C LYS A 153 3.32 23.53 -20.04
N PHE A 154 2.53 22.54 -20.47
CA PHE A 154 1.43 21.99 -19.68
C PHE A 154 1.91 21.48 -18.32
N GLU A 155 2.97 20.65 -18.25
CA GLU A 155 3.51 20.15 -16.98
C GLU A 155 3.93 21.28 -16.03
N LYS A 156 4.52 22.36 -16.57
CA LYS A 156 4.90 23.53 -15.75
C LYS A 156 3.68 24.26 -15.19
N LEU A 157 2.66 24.47 -16.01
CA LEU A 157 1.44 25.15 -15.58
C LEU A 157 0.66 24.29 -14.56
N MET A 158 0.59 22.97 -14.74
CA MET A 158 -0.03 22.08 -13.75
C MET A 158 0.77 22.03 -12.44
N GLY A 159 2.10 22.10 -12.49
CA GLY A 159 2.93 22.27 -11.30
C GLY A 159 2.62 23.58 -10.56
N GLU A 160 2.41 24.68 -11.29
CA GLU A 160 1.98 25.95 -10.70
C GLU A 160 0.59 25.84 -10.05
N VAL A 161 -0.35 25.12 -10.69
CA VAL A 161 -1.65 24.81 -10.08
C VAL A 161 -1.45 24.04 -8.77
N ASP A 162 -0.64 22.97 -8.75
CA ASP A 162 -0.38 22.20 -7.52
C ASP A 162 0.21 23.07 -6.40
N ASP A 163 1.14 23.96 -6.74
CA ASP A 163 1.74 24.91 -5.80
C ASP A 163 0.70 25.88 -5.22
N ILE A 164 -0.19 26.43 -6.06
CA ILE A 164 -1.30 27.29 -5.63
C ILE A 164 -2.23 26.54 -4.66
N LEU A 165 -2.48 25.26 -4.91
CA LEU A 165 -3.33 24.42 -4.05
C LEU A 165 -2.63 23.97 -2.75
N GLY A 166 -1.32 24.20 -2.63
CA GLY A 166 -0.51 23.82 -1.47
C GLY A 166 -0.02 22.37 -1.48
N GLY A 167 0.06 21.76 -2.68
CA GLY A 167 0.69 20.46 -2.93
C GLY A 167 -0.21 19.24 -2.73
N GLY A 168 0.14 18.15 -3.43
CA GLY A 168 -0.55 16.86 -3.30
C GLY A 168 -1.90 16.81 -4.01
N SER A 169 -2.08 17.61 -5.06
CA SER A 169 -3.22 17.57 -5.96
C SER A 169 -3.01 16.58 -7.12
N ASN A 170 -4.03 16.42 -7.96
CA ASN A 170 -3.93 15.65 -9.21
C ASN A 170 -3.08 16.34 -10.29
N TYR A 171 -2.64 17.58 -10.06
CA TYR A 171 -1.84 18.39 -10.99
C TYR A 171 -0.33 18.26 -10.75
N ASP A 172 0.08 17.64 -9.63
CA ASP A 172 1.48 17.28 -9.43
C ASP A 172 2.01 16.42 -10.58
N ARG A 173 3.27 16.65 -10.97
CA ARG A 173 3.88 15.99 -12.12
C ARG A 173 3.84 14.46 -12.04
N SER A 174 3.95 13.90 -10.83
CA SER A 174 3.88 12.45 -10.63
C SER A 174 2.44 11.89 -10.72
N GLN A 175 1.43 12.76 -10.67
CA GLN A 175 0.01 12.41 -10.72
C GLN A 175 -0.64 12.57 -12.09
N LEU A 176 -0.09 13.38 -12.99
CA LEU A 176 -0.72 13.67 -14.29
C LEU A 176 -1.13 12.41 -15.07
N LYS A 177 -0.30 11.37 -15.08
CA LYS A 177 -0.61 10.09 -15.73
C LYS A 177 -1.80 9.35 -15.11
N ASN A 178 -2.12 9.62 -13.85
CA ASN A 178 -3.25 9.00 -13.15
C ASN A 178 -4.59 9.58 -13.60
N ASN A 179 -4.60 10.79 -14.17
CA ASN A 179 -5.80 11.48 -14.63
C ASN A 179 -6.32 10.90 -15.96
N ALA A 180 -5.43 10.31 -16.77
CA ALA A 180 -5.78 9.72 -18.06
C ALA A 180 -6.28 8.29 -17.94
N ALA A 181 -7.58 8.13 -17.71
CA ALA A 181 -8.27 6.84 -17.81
C ALA A 181 -9.07 6.76 -19.12
N VAL A 182 -8.85 5.70 -19.91
CA VAL A 182 -9.61 5.42 -21.12
C VAL A 182 -10.31 4.06 -21.02
N PRO A 183 -11.51 3.92 -21.59
CA PRO A 183 -12.20 2.62 -21.64
C PRO A 183 -11.33 1.56 -22.32
N LYS A 184 -11.34 0.35 -21.77
CA LYS A 184 -10.69 -0.81 -22.38
C LYS A 184 -11.52 -1.31 -23.55
N THR A 185 -10.85 -1.74 -24.61
CA THR A 185 -11.53 -2.49 -25.68
C THR A 185 -11.70 -3.96 -25.27
N TYR A 186 -12.55 -4.68 -26.00
CA TYR A 186 -12.67 -6.13 -25.84
C TYR A 186 -11.31 -6.82 -25.99
N GLU A 187 -10.49 -6.38 -26.95
CA GLU A 187 -9.15 -6.93 -27.20
C GLU A 187 -8.20 -6.68 -26.03
N ASP A 188 -8.26 -5.51 -25.38
CA ASP A 188 -7.49 -5.22 -24.17
C ASP A 188 -7.89 -6.19 -23.04
N ALA A 189 -9.19 -6.37 -22.81
CA ALA A 189 -9.71 -7.23 -21.75
C ALA A 189 -9.33 -8.69 -21.98
N VAL A 190 -9.48 -9.18 -23.22
CA VAL A 190 -9.07 -10.55 -23.59
C VAL A 190 -7.57 -10.74 -23.42
N LYS A 191 -6.76 -9.72 -23.75
CA LYS A 191 -5.31 -9.78 -23.54
C LYS A 191 -4.96 -9.92 -22.06
N GLU A 192 -5.50 -9.05 -21.20
CA GLU A 192 -5.24 -9.13 -19.75
C GLU A 192 -5.73 -10.45 -19.15
N TYR A 193 -6.89 -10.93 -19.59
CA TYR A 193 -7.43 -12.21 -19.18
C TYR A 193 -6.51 -13.38 -19.60
N ARG A 194 -6.02 -13.39 -20.84
CA ARG A 194 -5.05 -14.40 -21.30
C ARG A 194 -3.74 -14.33 -20.53
N GLU A 195 -3.21 -13.14 -20.27
CA GLU A 195 -2.02 -12.98 -19.44
C GLU A 195 -2.22 -13.56 -18.04
N LEU A 196 -3.39 -13.32 -17.43
CA LEU A 196 -3.76 -13.91 -16.14
C LEU A 196 -3.79 -15.44 -16.17
N LEU A 197 -4.36 -16.05 -17.22
CA LEU A 197 -4.45 -17.51 -17.31
C LEU A 197 -3.11 -18.16 -17.67
N GLU A 198 -2.38 -17.62 -18.64
CA GLU A 198 -1.21 -18.26 -19.24
C GLU A 198 0.09 -17.92 -18.51
N GLN A 199 0.30 -16.63 -18.23
CA GLN A 199 1.55 -16.15 -17.64
C GLN A 199 1.53 -16.28 -16.12
N ASP A 200 0.41 -15.91 -15.50
CA ASP A 200 0.22 -16.02 -14.06
C ASP A 200 -0.29 -17.37 -13.58
N ARG A 201 -0.66 -18.25 -14.52
CA ARG A 201 -1.27 -19.55 -14.20
C ARG A 201 -2.49 -19.40 -13.30
N LEU A 202 -3.24 -18.30 -13.47
CA LEU A 202 -4.34 -17.83 -12.63
C LEU A 202 -3.94 -17.52 -11.17
N THR A 203 -3.41 -18.51 -10.45
CA THR A 203 -3.06 -18.42 -9.03
C THR A 203 -2.00 -17.37 -8.73
N GLY A 204 -1.13 -17.04 -9.68
CA GLY A 204 -0.13 -15.98 -9.53
C GLY A 204 -0.75 -14.60 -9.36
N GLY A 205 -1.75 -14.25 -10.19
CA GLY A 205 -2.46 -12.98 -10.12
C GLY A 205 -3.24 -12.84 -8.81
N TYR A 206 -4.02 -13.86 -8.45
CA TYR A 206 -4.76 -13.84 -7.19
C TYR A 206 -3.87 -13.90 -5.95
N ALA A 207 -2.70 -14.53 -6.02
CA ALA A 207 -1.74 -14.50 -4.93
C ALA A 207 -1.11 -13.11 -4.73
N ARG A 208 -0.91 -12.35 -5.82
CA ARG A 208 -0.52 -10.93 -5.73
C ARG A 208 -1.63 -10.09 -5.09
N LEU A 209 -2.86 -10.24 -5.56
CA LEU A 209 -4.02 -9.54 -5.01
C LEU A 209 -4.18 -9.82 -3.50
N PHE A 210 -4.13 -11.09 -3.11
CA PHE A 210 -4.14 -11.48 -1.70
C PHE A 210 -3.01 -10.83 -0.91
N SER A 211 -1.80 -10.83 -1.47
CA SER A 211 -0.64 -10.24 -0.81
C SER A 211 -0.78 -8.71 -0.64
N ASP A 212 -1.35 -8.02 -1.62
CA ASP A 212 -1.59 -6.57 -1.56
C ASP A 212 -2.47 -6.18 -0.37
N TYR A 213 -3.59 -6.89 -0.15
CA TYR A 213 -4.47 -6.60 0.98
C TYR A 213 -3.86 -7.01 2.32
N MET A 214 -3.16 -8.14 2.36
CA MET A 214 -2.57 -8.64 3.61
C MET A 214 -1.36 -7.80 4.05
N VAL A 215 -0.56 -7.28 3.12
CA VAL A 215 0.67 -6.53 3.44
C VAL A 215 0.37 -5.25 4.21
N ILE A 216 -0.81 -4.63 4.03
CA ILE A 216 -1.23 -3.42 4.74
C ILE A 216 -1.18 -3.67 6.25
N PHE A 217 -1.95 -4.64 6.74
CA PHE A 217 -2.02 -4.93 8.17
C PHE A 217 -0.76 -5.61 8.69
N LEU A 218 -0.11 -6.44 7.88
CA LEU A 218 1.18 -7.06 8.23
C LEU A 218 2.32 -6.03 8.33
N GLY A 219 2.16 -4.83 7.77
CA GLY A 219 3.06 -3.70 7.96
C GLY A 219 3.01 -3.06 9.35
N ILE A 220 1.98 -3.35 10.15
CA ILE A 220 1.81 -2.75 11.49
C ILE A 220 1.62 -3.78 12.60
N LEU A 221 0.77 -4.79 12.41
CA LEU A 221 0.40 -5.75 13.45
C LEU A 221 1.59 -6.46 14.15
N PRO A 222 2.67 -6.86 13.45
CA PRO A 222 3.82 -7.52 14.09
C PRO A 222 4.52 -6.70 15.19
N VAL A 223 4.44 -5.36 15.14
CA VAL A 223 5.06 -4.50 16.16
C VAL A 223 4.36 -4.66 17.51
N PHE A 224 3.04 -4.83 17.52
CA PHE A 224 2.27 -5.00 18.75
C PHE A 224 2.64 -6.31 19.45
N LEU A 225 2.81 -7.39 18.68
CA LEU A 225 3.21 -8.68 19.23
C LEU A 225 4.59 -8.61 19.88
N SER A 226 5.57 -8.04 19.17
CA SER A 226 6.95 -7.93 19.64
C SER A 226 7.09 -7.01 20.86
N VAL A 227 6.45 -5.83 20.84
CA VAL A 227 6.42 -4.88 21.96
C VAL A 227 5.78 -5.51 23.19
N ALA A 228 4.61 -6.13 23.03
CA ALA A 228 3.90 -6.72 24.16
C ALA A 228 4.68 -7.88 24.79
N ARG A 229 5.34 -8.70 23.95
CA ARG A 229 6.23 -9.78 24.40
C ARG A 229 7.39 -9.23 25.21
N GLY A 230 8.04 -8.16 24.75
CA GLY A 230 9.16 -7.51 25.46
C GLY A 230 8.75 -6.87 26.78
N LEU A 231 7.63 -6.11 26.79
CA LEU A 231 7.12 -5.46 27.99
C LEU A 231 6.55 -6.44 29.02
N ARG A 232 6.03 -7.60 28.58
CA ARG A 232 5.59 -8.67 29.48
C ARG A 232 6.76 -9.25 30.29
N ASP A 233 7.89 -9.52 29.65
CA ASP A 233 9.09 -10.02 30.35
C ASP A 233 9.57 -9.04 31.42
N LYS A 234 9.56 -7.75 31.09
CA LYS A 234 9.94 -6.69 32.03
C LYS A 234 8.99 -6.64 33.23
N ARG A 235 7.66 -6.64 32.99
CA ARG A 235 6.65 -6.59 34.06
C ARG A 235 6.68 -7.82 34.97
N ALA A 236 7.00 -8.99 34.42
CA ALA A 236 7.06 -10.24 35.16
C ALA A 236 8.42 -10.48 35.85
N GLY A 237 9.35 -9.51 35.85
CA GLY A 237 10.67 -9.67 36.48
C GLY A 237 11.53 -10.77 35.85
N MET A 238 11.22 -11.18 34.61
CA MET A 238 11.87 -12.35 33.98
C MET A 238 13.34 -12.12 33.67
N ARG A 239 13.82 -10.87 33.75
CA ARG A 239 15.22 -10.51 33.54
C ARG A 239 16.13 -11.27 34.51
N ASP A 240 15.78 -11.31 35.79
CA ASP A 240 16.63 -11.93 36.83
C ASP A 240 16.74 -13.45 36.63
N LEU A 241 15.66 -14.09 36.16
CA LEU A 241 15.65 -15.53 35.88
C LEU A 241 16.35 -15.89 34.57
N ILE A 242 16.23 -15.06 33.53
CA ILE A 242 16.80 -15.36 32.19
C ILE A 242 18.28 -14.98 32.14
N TYR A 243 18.67 -13.89 32.80
CA TYR A 243 20.03 -13.35 32.70
C TYR A 243 21.05 -14.28 33.37
N THR A 244 20.63 -15.02 34.39
CA THR A 244 21.42 -16.03 35.11
C THR A 244 21.55 -17.37 34.36
N ARG A 245 20.83 -17.57 33.24
CA ARG A 245 20.93 -18.82 32.46
C ARG A 245 22.14 -18.81 31.52
N LYS A 246 22.75 -19.99 31.34
CA LYS A 246 23.89 -20.22 30.43
C LYS A 246 23.56 -19.98 28.94
N SER A 247 22.28 -19.89 28.56
CA SER A 247 21.87 -19.64 27.18
C SER A 247 22.42 -18.32 26.66
N SER A 248 22.96 -18.30 25.43
CA SER A 248 23.50 -17.08 24.82
C SER A 248 22.38 -16.09 24.47
N SER A 249 22.71 -14.79 24.46
CA SER A 249 21.80 -13.73 24.02
C SER A 249 21.29 -13.94 22.60
N VAL A 250 22.16 -14.43 21.71
CA VAL A 250 21.82 -14.77 20.32
C VAL A 250 20.68 -15.80 20.29
N ILE A 251 20.85 -16.92 21.00
CA ILE A 251 19.86 -18.00 21.00
C ILE A 251 18.51 -17.51 21.52
N ILE A 252 18.49 -16.71 22.59
CA ILE A 252 17.25 -16.20 23.20
C ILE A 252 16.50 -15.27 22.23
N ILE A 253 17.20 -14.28 21.67
CA ILE A 253 16.59 -13.29 20.78
C ILE A 253 16.17 -13.94 19.46
N MET A 254 17.02 -14.77 18.85
CA MET A 254 16.69 -15.45 17.60
C MET A 254 15.53 -16.43 17.77
N SER A 255 15.47 -17.19 18.87
CA SER A 255 14.33 -18.11 19.09
C SER A 255 13.01 -17.37 19.21
N ARG A 256 13.02 -16.18 19.82
CA ARG A 256 11.85 -15.31 19.93
C ARG A 256 11.44 -14.73 18.59
N TYR A 257 12.39 -14.15 17.87
CA TYR A 257 12.14 -13.52 16.59
C TYR A 257 11.57 -14.54 15.59
N ILE A 258 12.23 -15.69 15.42
CA ILE A 258 11.77 -16.73 14.49
C ILE A 258 10.42 -17.32 14.94
N ALA A 259 10.18 -17.52 16.24
CA ALA A 259 8.87 -17.94 16.74
C ALA A 259 7.77 -16.93 16.39
N MET A 260 8.01 -15.62 16.55
CA MET A 260 7.04 -14.60 16.17
C MET A 260 6.77 -14.62 14.66
N LEU A 261 7.80 -14.73 13.81
CA LEU A 261 7.61 -14.79 12.36
C LEU A 261 6.76 -15.99 11.95
N VAL A 262 7.09 -17.18 12.45
CA VAL A 262 6.32 -18.41 12.15
C VAL A 262 4.88 -18.28 12.61
N MET A 263 4.66 -17.79 13.83
CA MET A 263 3.31 -17.62 14.38
C MET A 263 2.51 -16.57 13.60
N LEU A 264 3.13 -15.51 13.08
CA LEU A 264 2.46 -14.48 12.27
C LEU A 264 2.18 -14.94 10.84
N VAL A 265 3.04 -15.78 10.25
CA VAL A 265 2.86 -16.32 8.89
C VAL A 265 1.78 -17.42 8.86
N LEU A 266 1.66 -18.22 9.93
CA LEU A 266 0.71 -19.33 10.00
C LEU A 266 -0.76 -18.95 9.70
N PRO A 267 -1.37 -17.92 10.32
CA PRO A 267 -2.74 -17.53 10.00
C PRO A 267 -2.87 -17.03 8.55
N VAL A 268 -1.84 -16.39 8.00
CA VAL A 268 -1.83 -15.92 6.61
C VAL A 268 -1.85 -17.10 5.63
N LEU A 269 -1.06 -18.15 5.91
CA LEU A 269 -1.09 -19.39 5.12
C LEU A 269 -2.48 -20.05 5.17
N ILE A 270 -3.09 -20.12 6.36
CA ILE A 270 -4.44 -20.70 6.53
C ILE A 270 -5.46 -19.89 5.72
N LEU A 271 -5.46 -18.56 5.83
CA LEU A 271 -6.37 -17.69 5.09
C LEU A 271 -6.16 -17.81 3.56
N SER A 272 -4.92 -17.98 3.11
CA SER A 272 -4.61 -18.12 1.68
C SER A 272 -5.17 -19.40 1.03
N ALA A 273 -5.58 -20.39 1.83
CA ALA A 273 -6.21 -21.60 1.31
C ALA A 273 -7.57 -21.32 0.66
N VAL A 274 -8.29 -20.28 1.09
CA VAL A 274 -9.60 -19.90 0.53
C VAL A 274 -9.49 -19.37 -0.91
N PRO A 275 -8.69 -18.33 -1.22
CA PRO A 275 -8.53 -17.88 -2.60
C PRO A 275 -7.83 -18.95 -3.47
N LEU A 276 -6.90 -19.73 -2.91
CA LEU A 276 -6.28 -20.85 -3.62
C LEU A 276 -7.33 -21.90 -4.05
N SER A 277 -8.24 -22.31 -3.16
CA SER A 277 -9.26 -23.31 -3.50
C SER A 277 -10.20 -22.82 -4.60
N LYS A 278 -10.59 -21.54 -4.56
CA LYS A 278 -11.38 -20.90 -5.64
C LYS A 278 -10.64 -20.94 -6.98
N CYS A 279 -9.35 -20.59 -6.99
CA CYS A 279 -8.52 -20.63 -8.20
C CYS A 279 -8.40 -22.07 -8.75
N LEU A 280 -8.15 -23.06 -7.89
CA LEU A 280 -8.02 -24.45 -8.31
C LEU A 280 -9.32 -25.04 -8.85
N ALA A 281 -10.46 -24.71 -8.22
CA ALA A 281 -11.77 -25.11 -8.70
C ALA A 281 -12.05 -24.55 -10.10
N TYR A 282 -11.80 -23.25 -10.28
CA TYR A 282 -11.95 -22.59 -11.57
C TYR A 282 -11.01 -23.18 -12.63
N ALA A 283 -9.72 -23.28 -12.33
CA ALA A 283 -8.70 -23.81 -13.23
C ALA A 283 -9.04 -25.23 -13.72
N SER A 284 -9.55 -26.08 -12.83
CA SER A 284 -10.02 -27.43 -13.17
C SER A 284 -11.20 -27.38 -14.16
N SER A 285 -12.20 -26.53 -13.90
CA SER A 285 -13.37 -26.40 -14.78
C SER A 285 -13.07 -25.78 -16.15
N ALA A 286 -12.11 -24.86 -16.20
CA ALA A 286 -11.75 -24.11 -17.40
C ALA A 286 -10.58 -24.73 -18.19
N GLY A 287 -10.01 -25.85 -17.71
CA GLY A 287 -8.85 -26.48 -18.34
C GLY A 287 -7.56 -25.65 -18.29
N VAL A 288 -7.44 -24.74 -17.31
CA VAL A 288 -6.30 -23.82 -17.17
C VAL A 288 -5.26 -24.43 -16.20
N THR A 289 -3.98 -24.20 -16.47
CA THR A 289 -2.91 -24.63 -15.57
C THR A 289 -2.84 -23.71 -14.35
N ALA A 290 -2.82 -24.28 -13.14
CA ALA A 290 -2.66 -23.54 -11.88
C ALA A 290 -1.40 -23.93 -11.11
N ASP A 291 -0.77 -22.98 -10.43
CA ASP A 291 0.35 -23.24 -9.51
C ASP A 291 -0.14 -23.33 -8.06
N MET A 292 -0.13 -24.55 -7.50
CA MET A 292 -0.54 -24.82 -6.12
C MET A 292 0.34 -24.13 -5.06
N PHE A 293 1.58 -23.76 -5.41
CA PHE A 293 2.51 -23.10 -4.49
C PHE A 293 2.56 -21.59 -4.67
N ALA A 294 1.75 -21.00 -5.57
CA ALA A 294 1.77 -19.56 -5.83
C ALA A 294 1.60 -18.75 -4.54
N PHE A 295 0.54 -18.98 -3.78
CA PHE A 295 0.29 -18.27 -2.53
C PHE A 295 1.43 -18.41 -1.52
N VAL A 296 2.04 -19.59 -1.42
CA VAL A 296 3.22 -19.80 -0.57
C VAL A 296 4.37 -18.91 -1.04
N LYS A 297 4.71 -18.94 -2.33
CA LYS A 297 5.79 -18.11 -2.90
C LYS A 297 5.56 -16.62 -2.63
N TYR A 298 4.34 -16.12 -2.80
CA TYR A 298 4.03 -14.72 -2.53
C TYR A 298 4.00 -14.38 -1.04
N ILE A 299 3.54 -15.27 -0.16
CA ILE A 299 3.62 -15.05 1.30
C ILE A 299 5.08 -14.91 1.73
N PHE A 300 5.98 -15.78 1.26
CA PHE A 300 7.39 -15.73 1.64
C PHE A 300 8.19 -14.65 0.89
N GLY A 301 7.90 -14.40 -0.38
CA GLY A 301 8.62 -13.41 -1.18
C GLY A 301 8.13 -11.97 -0.98
N TRP A 302 6.82 -11.79 -0.84
CA TRP A 302 6.17 -10.48 -0.76
C TRP A 302 5.91 -10.03 0.67
N LEU A 303 5.26 -10.88 1.48
CA LEU A 303 4.76 -10.50 2.81
C LEU A 303 5.82 -10.64 3.91
N LEU A 304 6.58 -11.74 3.91
CA LEU A 304 7.52 -12.04 5.00
C LEU A 304 8.54 -10.92 5.24
N PRO A 305 9.16 -10.27 4.24
CA PRO A 305 10.07 -9.14 4.48
C PRO A 305 9.42 -7.97 5.25
N THR A 306 8.14 -7.69 5.00
CA THR A 306 7.38 -6.69 5.75
C THR A 306 7.13 -7.14 7.19
N ILE A 307 6.72 -8.39 7.40
CA ILE A 307 6.52 -8.97 8.74
C ILE A 307 7.82 -8.93 9.55
N MET A 308 8.93 -9.33 8.92
CA MET A 308 10.28 -9.31 9.47
C MET A 308 10.63 -7.91 9.96
N THR A 309 10.47 -6.90 9.10
CA THR A 309 10.82 -5.52 9.42
C THR A 309 9.99 -4.99 10.58
N ALA A 310 8.66 -5.10 10.53
CA ALA A 310 7.78 -4.59 11.58
C ALA A 310 8.02 -5.26 12.94
N ALA A 311 8.28 -6.58 12.96
CA ALA A 311 8.64 -7.30 14.17
C ALA A 311 10.02 -6.89 14.71
N ALA A 312 11.01 -6.71 13.83
CA ALA A 312 12.36 -6.33 14.20
C ALA A 312 12.44 -4.89 14.76
N VAL A 313 11.69 -3.94 14.17
CA VAL A 313 11.53 -2.57 14.71
C VAL A 313 10.97 -2.62 16.13
N GLY A 314 9.92 -3.43 16.33
CA GLY A 314 9.31 -3.64 17.64
C GLY A 314 10.29 -4.20 18.66
N MET A 315 11.00 -5.28 18.32
CA MET A 315 12.02 -5.87 19.20
C MET A 315 13.14 -4.87 19.53
N PHE A 316 13.69 -4.20 18.52
CA PHE A 316 14.84 -3.33 18.68
C PHE A 316 14.52 -2.11 19.56
N LEU A 317 13.46 -1.38 19.25
CA LEU A 317 13.12 -0.15 19.98
C LEU A 317 12.60 -0.44 21.39
N THR A 318 11.84 -1.53 21.58
CA THR A 318 11.43 -1.94 22.93
C THR A 318 12.61 -2.42 23.76
N GLU A 319 13.55 -3.18 23.18
CA GLU A 319 14.76 -3.58 23.90
C GLU A 319 15.70 -2.40 24.13
N LEU A 320 15.75 -1.39 23.27
CA LEU A 320 16.57 -0.19 23.47
C LEU A 320 16.03 0.69 24.60
N THR A 321 14.73 0.99 24.57
CA THR A 321 14.10 2.02 25.41
C THR A 321 13.38 1.49 26.64
N ASP A 322 13.11 0.18 26.68
CA ASP A 322 12.22 -0.46 27.65
C ASP A 322 10.78 0.12 27.69
N THR A 323 10.30 0.65 26.56
CA THR A 323 8.96 1.25 26.39
C THR A 323 8.22 0.72 25.16
N ALA A 324 6.99 1.20 24.96
CA ALA A 324 6.16 0.95 23.78
C ALA A 324 6.45 1.91 22.59
N LEU A 325 7.54 2.71 22.63
CA LEU A 325 7.90 3.68 21.57
C LEU A 325 7.90 3.07 20.16
N ALA A 326 8.24 1.79 20.04
CA ALA A 326 8.25 1.10 18.75
C ALA A 326 6.89 1.12 18.03
N VAL A 327 5.78 1.07 18.78
CA VAL A 327 4.42 1.14 18.21
C VAL A 327 4.20 2.48 17.53
N LEU A 328 4.66 3.58 18.13
CA LEU A 328 4.52 4.92 17.56
C LEU A 328 5.38 5.08 16.30
N VAL A 329 6.63 4.62 16.36
CA VAL A 329 7.55 4.69 15.22
C VAL A 329 7.03 3.85 14.05
N GLN A 330 6.63 2.59 14.30
CA GLN A 330 6.07 1.75 13.25
C GLN A 330 4.71 2.28 12.76
N GLY A 331 3.90 2.86 13.65
CA GLY A 331 2.64 3.51 13.29
C GLY A 331 2.82 4.66 12.31
N ALA A 332 3.74 5.58 12.60
CA ALA A 332 4.06 6.68 11.71
C ALA A 332 4.64 6.18 10.38
N TRP A 333 5.56 5.20 10.41
CA TRP A 333 6.13 4.65 9.19
C TRP A 333 5.08 3.96 8.32
N TRP A 334 4.26 3.10 8.94
CA TRP A 334 3.14 2.42 8.30
C TRP A 334 2.19 3.43 7.64
N PHE A 335 1.79 4.46 8.40
CA PHE A 335 0.89 5.52 7.92
C PHE A 335 1.44 6.16 6.64
N VAL A 336 2.67 6.68 6.68
CA VAL A 336 3.31 7.31 5.51
C VAL A 336 3.36 6.35 4.32
N THR A 337 3.72 5.09 4.54
CA THR A 337 3.85 4.11 3.43
C THR A 337 2.51 3.73 2.79
N VAL A 338 1.42 3.67 3.56
CA VAL A 338 0.08 3.37 3.02
C VAL A 338 -0.41 4.53 2.16
N PHE A 339 -0.32 5.76 2.66
CA PHE A 339 -0.84 6.92 1.95
C PHE A 339 -0.01 7.30 0.72
N GLN A 340 1.32 7.13 0.76
CA GLN A 340 2.15 7.26 -0.45
C GLN A 340 1.85 6.16 -1.48
N GLY A 341 1.40 4.98 -1.03
CA GLY A 341 1.09 3.85 -1.89
C GLY A 341 -0.15 4.01 -2.77
N ILE A 342 -1.03 4.98 -2.48
CA ILE A 342 -2.30 5.22 -3.20
C ILE A 342 -2.05 5.39 -4.71
N ASN A 343 -0.97 6.05 -5.09
CA ASN A 343 -0.67 6.38 -6.48
C ASN A 343 -0.15 5.17 -7.29
N THR A 344 0.25 4.11 -6.58
CA THR A 344 0.84 2.88 -7.13
C THR A 344 -0.09 1.68 -7.05
N LEU A 345 -1.37 1.91 -6.70
CA LEU A 345 -2.33 0.84 -6.43
C LEU A 345 -2.50 -0.14 -7.58
N LYS A 346 -2.40 0.27 -8.86
CA LYS A 346 -2.58 -0.63 -10.01
C LYS A 346 -1.37 -1.52 -10.31
N GLY A 347 -0.29 -1.43 -9.52
CA GLY A 347 0.91 -2.23 -9.71
C GLY A 347 1.85 -1.74 -10.80
N GLY A 348 3.02 -2.37 -10.90
CA GLY A 348 4.07 -1.99 -11.83
C GLY A 348 4.91 -0.77 -11.43
N MET A 349 4.75 -0.28 -10.20
CA MET A 349 5.52 0.83 -9.62
C MET A 349 5.81 0.56 -8.13
N TYR A 350 6.58 -0.48 -7.82
CA TYR A 350 6.74 -0.94 -6.43
C TYR A 350 7.62 -0.04 -5.58
N GLY A 351 8.59 0.65 -6.20
CA GLY A 351 9.49 1.58 -5.54
C GLY A 351 10.22 0.98 -4.33
N TRP A 352 10.47 1.80 -3.33
CA TRP A 352 11.15 1.42 -2.09
C TRP A 352 10.22 1.41 -0.87
N SER A 353 8.92 1.18 -1.08
CA SER A 353 7.92 1.15 0.00
C SER A 353 8.02 -0.14 0.83
N LEU A 354 7.78 -0.02 2.15
CA LEU A 354 7.62 -1.16 3.06
C LEU A 354 6.40 -2.02 2.66
N ILE A 355 5.38 -1.37 2.09
CA ILE A 355 4.09 -1.93 1.69
C ILE A 355 3.94 -1.70 0.18
N PRO A 356 4.62 -2.49 -0.67
CA PRO A 356 4.49 -2.38 -2.12
C PRO A 356 3.05 -2.74 -2.52
N ARG A 357 2.50 -1.95 -3.44
CA ARG A 357 1.09 -2.02 -3.87
C ARG A 357 0.97 -2.62 -5.28
N HIS A 358 -0.08 -3.38 -5.51
CA HIS A 358 -0.46 -3.95 -6.80
C HIS A 358 -1.97 -4.03 -7.03
N ASN A 359 -2.79 -4.14 -5.97
CA ASN A 359 -4.26 -4.09 -5.91
C ASN A 359 -5.07 -4.56 -7.16
N THR A 360 -4.60 -5.58 -7.87
CA THR A 360 -5.32 -6.27 -8.94
C THR A 360 -4.71 -7.65 -9.14
N GLU A 361 -5.50 -8.60 -9.60
CA GLU A 361 -5.03 -9.88 -10.13
C GLU A 361 -4.38 -9.73 -11.51
N LEU A 362 -4.67 -8.62 -12.20
CA LEU A 362 -4.22 -8.31 -13.55
C LEU A 362 -2.87 -7.54 -13.55
N ASN A 363 -2.60 -6.83 -14.65
CA ASN A 363 -1.37 -6.07 -14.89
C ASN A 363 -0.10 -6.93 -14.73
N TYR A 364 -0.08 -8.09 -15.41
CA TYR A 364 1.08 -8.96 -15.45
C TYR A 364 2.31 -8.24 -16.04
N ALA A 365 2.12 -7.49 -17.12
CA ALA A 365 3.18 -6.71 -17.76
C ALA A 365 3.87 -5.76 -16.76
N GLY A 366 3.11 -4.94 -16.04
CA GLY A 366 3.67 -4.06 -15.00
C GLY A 366 4.39 -4.83 -13.89
N TYR A 367 3.84 -5.96 -13.44
CA TYR A 367 4.49 -6.82 -12.47
C TYR A 367 5.83 -7.36 -12.96
N ARG A 368 5.86 -7.91 -14.18
CA ARG A 368 7.04 -8.50 -14.79
C ARG A 368 8.13 -7.46 -15.00
N ASP A 369 7.78 -6.31 -15.55
CA ASP A 369 8.72 -5.26 -15.92
C ASP A 369 9.34 -4.61 -14.67
N SER A 370 8.61 -4.57 -13.56
CA SER A 370 9.10 -4.07 -12.25
C SER A 370 9.51 -5.17 -11.27
N PHE A 371 9.59 -6.43 -11.70
CA PHE A 371 9.85 -7.56 -10.79
C PHE A 371 11.21 -7.44 -10.09
N THR A 372 12.26 -7.03 -10.82
CA THR A 372 13.59 -6.83 -10.23
C THR A 372 13.58 -5.75 -9.16
N GLN A 373 12.85 -4.64 -9.38
CA GLN A 373 12.70 -3.59 -8.37
C GLN A 373 12.01 -4.13 -7.11
N LEU A 374 10.94 -4.91 -7.28
CA LEU A 374 10.27 -5.57 -6.17
C LEU A 374 11.23 -6.48 -5.40
N VAL A 375 11.98 -7.34 -6.08
CA VAL A 375 12.95 -8.24 -5.43
C VAL A 375 13.99 -7.44 -4.65
N CYS A 376 14.59 -6.41 -5.24
CA CYS A 376 15.55 -5.54 -4.57
C CYS A 376 14.96 -4.89 -3.32
N ASN A 377 13.71 -4.41 -3.40
CA ASN A 377 12.97 -3.86 -2.27
C ASN A 377 12.78 -4.92 -1.17
N ARG A 378 12.30 -6.12 -1.51
CA ARG A 378 12.07 -7.21 -0.54
C ARG A 378 13.37 -7.65 0.15
N VAL A 379 14.46 -7.74 -0.60
CA VAL A 379 15.81 -8.03 -0.06
C VAL A 379 16.28 -6.92 0.88
N LEU A 380 16.08 -5.66 0.52
CA LEU A 380 16.44 -4.51 1.36
C LEU A 380 15.73 -4.58 2.72
N TYR A 381 14.41 -4.80 2.74
CA TYR A 381 13.64 -4.88 3.98
C TYR A 381 14.01 -6.10 4.84
N ALA A 382 14.26 -7.25 4.20
CA ALA A 382 14.79 -8.41 4.91
C ALA A 382 16.15 -8.13 5.55
N ALA A 383 17.05 -7.42 4.84
CA ALA A 383 18.36 -7.03 5.34
C ALA A 383 18.26 -6.04 6.51
N ILE A 384 17.40 -5.01 6.40
CA ILE A 384 17.11 -4.06 7.49
C ILE A 384 16.62 -4.81 8.74
N ALA A 385 15.70 -5.75 8.57
CA ALA A 385 15.18 -6.54 9.67
C ALA A 385 16.28 -7.36 10.36
N VAL A 386 17.15 -8.03 9.59
CA VAL A 386 18.29 -8.79 10.14
C VAL A 386 19.24 -7.87 10.92
N LEU A 387 19.59 -6.70 10.38
CA LEU A 387 20.43 -5.72 11.05
C LEU A 387 19.83 -5.26 12.39
N LEU A 388 18.53 -4.95 12.42
CA LEU A 388 17.83 -4.57 13.65
C LEU A 388 17.82 -5.69 14.69
N VAL A 389 17.67 -6.95 14.28
CA VAL A 389 17.77 -8.09 15.21
C VAL A 389 19.18 -8.27 15.73
N VAL A 390 20.22 -8.09 14.91
CA VAL A 390 21.63 -8.10 15.36
C VAL A 390 21.88 -7.02 16.41
N PHE A 391 21.39 -5.80 16.19
CA PHE A 391 21.47 -4.75 17.21
C PHE A 391 20.67 -5.06 18.47
N THR A 392 19.50 -5.69 18.33
CA THR A 392 18.71 -6.17 19.48
C THR A 392 19.51 -7.16 20.32
N VAL A 393 20.19 -8.14 19.67
CA VAL A 393 21.07 -9.10 20.35
C VAL A 393 22.19 -8.38 21.11
N PHE A 394 22.81 -7.38 20.47
CA PHE A 394 23.89 -6.61 21.08
C PHE A 394 23.42 -5.86 22.32
N ILE A 395 22.34 -5.07 22.22
CA ILE A 395 21.77 -4.31 23.34
C ILE A 395 21.37 -5.25 24.47
N TYR A 396 20.67 -6.33 24.15
CA TYR A 396 20.25 -7.33 25.12
C TYR A 396 21.46 -7.95 25.83
N SER A 397 22.57 -8.22 25.12
CA SER A 397 23.81 -8.70 25.72
C SER A 397 24.44 -7.69 26.67
N GLN A 398 24.47 -6.40 26.32
CA GLN A 398 25.00 -5.36 27.21
C GLN A 398 24.15 -5.21 28.47
N LYS A 399 22.81 -5.24 28.34
CA LYS A 399 21.88 -5.23 29.47
C LYS A 399 22.08 -6.44 30.38
N ARG A 400 22.27 -7.64 29.81
CA ARG A 400 22.57 -8.86 30.56
C ARG A 400 23.86 -8.80 31.38
N LYS A 401 24.87 -8.09 30.87
CA LYS A 401 26.16 -7.90 31.56
C LYS A 401 26.14 -6.74 32.56
N GLY A 402 25.00 -6.06 32.74
CA GLY A 402 24.87 -4.88 33.59
C GLY A 402 25.56 -3.62 33.05
N ARG A 403 26.03 -3.63 31.79
CA ARG A 403 26.83 -2.54 31.19
C ARG A 403 25.98 -1.41 30.60
N TYR A 404 24.66 -1.61 30.50
CA TYR A 404 23.75 -0.65 29.88
C TYR A 404 22.46 -0.54 30.72
N GLN A 405 22.26 0.63 31.34
CA GLN A 405 21.06 0.96 32.12
C GLN A 405 20.41 2.26 31.60
N LEU A 406 20.13 2.33 30.29
CA LEU A 406 19.26 3.40 29.80
C LEU A 406 17.82 3.08 30.22
N THR A 407 17.33 3.76 31.26
CA THR A 407 15.91 3.79 31.60
C THR A 407 15.42 5.19 31.32
N TRP A 408 14.23 5.39 30.77
CA TRP A 408 13.67 6.74 30.56
C TRP A 408 13.71 7.62 31.85
N LYS A 409 13.71 6.98 33.02
CA LYS A 409 13.95 7.61 34.34
C LYS A 409 15.35 8.21 34.54
N SER A 410 16.40 7.72 33.89
CA SER A 410 17.76 8.27 33.99
C SER A 410 17.95 9.53 33.13
N ILE A 411 17.24 9.65 32.01
CA ILE A 411 17.26 10.85 31.15
C ILE A 411 16.61 12.05 31.86
N GLY A 412 15.52 11.82 32.60
CA GLY A 412 14.90 12.87 33.42
C GLY A 412 15.74 13.31 34.63
N ARG A 413 16.70 12.49 35.10
CA ARG A 413 17.65 12.85 36.16
C ARG A 413 18.85 13.63 35.65
N LEU A 414 19.26 13.44 34.40
CA LEU A 414 20.32 14.24 33.76
C LEU A 414 19.93 15.70 33.53
N LYS A 415 18.63 16.03 33.48
CA LYS A 415 18.12 17.42 33.47
C LYS A 415 17.94 18.05 34.87
N LYS A 416 18.23 17.31 35.95
CA LYS A 416 18.06 17.75 37.35
C LYS A 416 19.37 17.64 38.15
N GLN A 417 20.49 18.01 37.56
CA GLN A 417 21.68 18.37 38.32
C GLN A 417 21.91 19.88 38.11
N PRO A 418 21.91 20.69 39.20
CA PRO A 418 22.24 22.11 39.13
C PRO A 418 23.69 22.35 38.72
#